data_AF-A0AAD7N264-F1
#
_entry.id   AF-A0AAD7N264-F1
#
_cell.length_a   1.000
_cell.length_b   1.000
_cell.length_c   1.000
_cell.angle_alpha   90.00
_cell.angle_beta   90.00
_cell.angle_gamma   90.00
#
_symmetry.space_group_name_H-M   'P 1'
#
loop_
_entity.id
_entity.type
_entity.pdbx_description
1 polymer ?
#
loop_
_entity_poly.entity_id
_entity_poly.type
_entity_poly.pdbx_seq_one_letter_code
_entity_poly.pdbx_strand_id
1 'polypeptide(L)'
;MGQRHQVFMVARVALRGATTTRYRCVGAFHHQWCYGRLPLKAARRFITLIKQKDNAEIVKDELRAIQGKYGSSADTSEPKFPDIPCPYSTFLLASAWCVDLEGPNYYASGVSFQNSVLETTMGSADGDNNDGITVFDVTDPTNPSYCFVSIYGLEAGGRVEERVPLSAEQYVRAYYRIPSGTEKEDEHVKLTEQDVQEKIDSLRHERLMTLDVLAEAWPHEYKKPATTPSAVEDTAPASTAFPNLADLSLKPAVEHAIQVGEIEELERLVWHPGKAKRIKSILQAQNPFPDSALPLLAKVVQHEAETGETVLDLGLPLSGPQVVAFLTLSERSNVELLNLSHNPNLTLDGLYQILSATPKLRRLVLLDTSISDEHILQLLKADSKLPNTVEELIHPALLSAQDPAGYPTRFAYAGLNHHMHNASTASLAIFTPASIVQCLTDLLFPFAYASAYDLYSLTGSSLVPQAAFASGMRSEEVPWGQRKIHCFPAHVDDPFHGPSSWLFAASWSSFDPSAHRYGFVFIEGTAGGAARKWKLCDLGGFLKGMESEGRPLPTDSAVEKLEGIFTKLTSQGSKFWTDDEFSPFMPTFMMCHNSRY
;
A
#
# COMPACT_ATOMS: atom_id res chain seq x y z
N MET A 1 8.43 -31.40 -3.54
CA MET A 1 7.29 -30.50 -3.25
C MET A 1 7.79 -29.43 -2.31
N GLY A 2 7.37 -28.18 -2.49
CA GLY A 2 7.91 -27.07 -1.70
C GLY A 2 7.29 -26.97 -0.30
N GLN A 3 8.01 -26.30 0.59
CA GLN A 3 7.58 -25.92 1.93
C GLN A 3 6.66 -24.71 1.85
N ARG A 4 5.37 -24.88 2.12
CA ARG A 4 4.32 -23.89 1.85
C ARG A 4 3.81 -23.29 3.14
N HIS A 5 3.65 -21.98 3.13
CA HIS A 5 3.17 -21.21 4.26
C HIS A 5 2.12 -20.22 3.79
N GLN A 6 1.05 -20.10 4.56
CA GLN A 6 -0.03 -19.16 4.26
C GLN A 6 -0.04 -18.06 5.29
N VAL A 7 -0.51 -16.89 4.88
CA VAL A 7 -0.66 -15.74 5.76
C VAL A 7 -2.05 -15.18 5.64
N PHE A 8 -2.66 -14.88 6.78
CA PHE A 8 -4.02 -14.38 6.89
C PHE A 8 -4.06 -13.06 7.64
N MET A 9 -4.95 -12.18 7.23
CA MET A 9 -5.37 -11.02 8.00
C MET A 9 -6.79 -11.25 8.49
N VAL A 10 -7.03 -10.96 9.75
CA VAL A 10 -8.35 -10.95 10.38
C VAL A 10 -8.66 -9.57 10.93
N ALA A 11 -9.94 -9.20 10.93
CA ALA A 11 -10.40 -7.96 11.53
C ALA A 11 -11.82 -8.10 12.07
N ARG A 12 -12.21 -7.21 13.00
CA ARG A 12 -13.59 -7.13 13.48
C ARG A 12 -14.51 -6.45 12.46
N VAL A 13 -15.41 -7.24 11.87
CA VAL A 13 -16.35 -6.78 10.84
C VAL A 13 -17.77 -7.25 11.19
N ALA A 14 -18.72 -6.32 11.16
CA ALA A 14 -20.15 -6.62 11.25
C ALA A 14 -20.66 -7.08 9.89
N LEU A 15 -21.45 -8.16 9.86
CA LEU A 15 -22.20 -8.51 8.66
C LEU A 15 -23.47 -7.67 8.54
N ARG A 16 -24.06 -7.68 7.36
CA ARG A 16 -25.36 -7.05 7.09
C ARG A 16 -26.41 -7.53 8.09
N GLY A 17 -27.04 -6.58 8.78
CA GLY A 17 -28.07 -6.85 9.79
C GLY A 17 -27.55 -7.33 11.14
N ALA A 18 -26.24 -7.57 11.30
CA ALA A 18 -25.66 -7.93 12.59
C ALA A 18 -25.50 -6.70 13.50
N THR A 19 -25.81 -6.85 14.78
CA THR A 19 -25.63 -5.81 15.81
C THR A 19 -24.25 -5.84 16.46
N THR A 20 -23.49 -6.92 16.24
CA THR A 20 -22.16 -7.14 16.82
C THR A 20 -21.14 -7.37 15.72
N THR A 21 -19.95 -6.78 15.85
CA THR A 21 -18.80 -7.13 15.03
C THR A 21 -18.26 -8.50 15.46
N ARG A 22 -17.69 -9.25 14.50
CA ARG A 22 -16.92 -10.46 14.80
C ARG A 22 -15.61 -10.50 14.02
N TYR A 23 -14.62 -11.23 14.53
CA TYR A 23 -13.41 -11.51 13.76
C TYR A 23 -13.73 -12.29 12.48
N ARG A 24 -13.22 -11.82 11.35
CA ARG A 24 -13.35 -12.43 10.03
C ARG A 24 -12.04 -12.30 9.28
N CYS A 25 -11.74 -13.27 8.42
CA CYS A 25 -10.64 -13.12 7.47
C CYS A 25 -10.99 -12.00 6.47
N VAL A 26 -10.05 -11.07 6.27
CA VAL A 26 -10.18 -9.91 5.37
C VAL A 26 -9.10 -9.86 4.30
N GLY A 27 -8.14 -10.79 4.35
CA GLY A 27 -7.19 -11.04 3.27
C GLY A 27 -6.39 -12.31 3.57
N ALA A 28 -6.01 -13.03 2.54
CA ALA A 28 -5.25 -14.26 2.66
C ALA A 28 -4.28 -14.37 1.48
N PHE A 29 -3.09 -14.87 1.74
CA PHE A 29 -2.03 -14.97 0.75
C PHE A 29 -1.18 -16.23 0.97
N HIS A 30 -0.81 -16.87 -0.13
CA HIS A 30 0.00 -18.08 -0.18
C HIS A 30 1.45 -17.76 -0.53
N HIS A 31 2.40 -18.41 0.14
CA HIS A 31 3.81 -18.27 -0.19
C HIS A 31 4.50 -19.63 -0.26
N GLN A 32 5.23 -19.87 -1.36
CA GLN A 32 6.07 -21.05 -1.53
C GLN A 32 7.47 -20.82 -0.97
N TRP A 33 8.06 -21.83 -0.35
CA TRP A 33 9.40 -21.79 0.23
C TRP A 33 9.57 -20.76 1.37
N CYS A 34 8.54 -20.56 2.19
CA CYS A 34 8.58 -19.65 3.33
C CYS A 34 8.47 -20.41 4.66
N TYR A 35 9.61 -20.71 5.27
CA TYR A 35 9.69 -21.48 6.52
C TYR A 35 10.85 -20.99 7.38
N GLY A 36 10.97 -21.53 8.60
CA GLY A 36 12.06 -21.18 9.51
C GLY A 36 12.08 -19.68 9.85
N ARG A 37 13.13 -18.97 9.43
CA ARG A 37 13.32 -17.53 9.75
C ARG A 37 12.54 -16.59 8.81
N LEU A 38 12.12 -17.06 7.64
CA LEU A 38 11.48 -16.21 6.62
C LEU A 38 10.12 -15.64 7.07
N PRO A 39 9.21 -16.42 7.68
CA PRO A 39 7.95 -15.87 8.20
C PRO A 39 8.14 -14.76 9.23
N LEU A 40 9.16 -14.85 10.10
CA LEU A 40 9.47 -13.80 11.08
C LEU A 40 9.92 -12.50 10.37
N LYS A 41 10.79 -12.62 9.35
CA LYS A 41 11.24 -11.47 8.55
C LYS A 41 10.06 -10.80 7.84
N ALA A 42 9.22 -11.61 7.17
CA ALA A 42 8.03 -11.14 6.48
C ALA A 42 7.03 -10.46 7.44
N ALA A 43 6.80 -11.06 8.62
CA ALA A 43 5.95 -10.49 9.65
C ALA A 43 6.45 -9.13 10.14
N ARG A 44 7.75 -8.99 10.40
CA ARG A 44 8.35 -7.70 10.78
C ARG A 44 8.17 -6.64 9.71
N ARG A 45 8.37 -7.00 8.42
CA ARG A 45 8.14 -6.09 7.30
C ARG A 45 6.68 -5.65 7.21
N PHE A 46 5.75 -6.60 7.31
CA PHE A 46 4.32 -6.29 7.23
C PHE A 46 3.87 -5.39 8.38
N ILE A 47 4.26 -5.69 9.62
CA ILE A 47 3.96 -4.84 10.78
C ILE A 47 4.55 -3.44 10.61
N THR A 48 5.75 -3.33 10.04
CA THR A 48 6.39 -2.03 9.78
C THR A 48 5.64 -1.23 8.71
N LEU A 49 5.19 -1.88 7.64
CA LEU A 49 4.44 -1.24 6.56
C LEU A 49 3.03 -0.84 7.00
N ILE A 50 2.30 -1.73 7.67
CA ILE A 50 0.89 -1.45 8.06
C ILE A 50 0.81 -0.33 9.10
N LYS A 51 1.82 -0.19 9.96
CA LYS A 51 1.91 0.89 10.96
C LYS A 51 2.23 2.27 10.35
N GLN A 52 2.67 2.34 9.09
CA GLN A 52 2.88 3.64 8.44
C GLN A 52 1.54 4.39 8.40
N LYS A 53 1.52 5.65 8.88
CA LYS A 53 0.29 6.45 9.04
C LYS A 53 -0.61 6.38 7.81
N ASP A 54 -0.03 6.61 6.63
CA ASP A 54 -0.80 6.66 5.38
C ASP A 54 -1.38 5.30 4.99
N ASN A 55 -0.61 4.23 5.17
CA ASN A 55 -1.06 2.87 4.91
C ASN A 55 -2.17 2.47 5.90
N ALA A 56 -1.98 2.80 7.18
CA ALA A 56 -2.94 2.52 8.25
C ALA A 56 -4.29 3.21 8.01
N GLU A 57 -4.29 4.46 7.51
CA GLU A 57 -5.53 5.17 7.19
C GLU A 57 -6.29 4.51 6.02
N ILE A 58 -5.59 4.05 4.98
CA ILE A 58 -6.22 3.32 3.88
C ILE A 58 -6.80 1.97 4.37
N VAL A 59 -6.07 1.24 5.21
CA VAL A 59 -6.55 -0.03 5.80
C VAL A 59 -7.82 0.22 6.64
N LYS A 60 -7.84 1.27 7.46
CA LYS A 60 -9.04 1.65 8.23
C LYS A 60 -10.23 1.99 7.33
N ASP A 61 -9.97 2.63 6.19
CA ASP A 61 -11.01 2.95 5.21
C ASP A 61 -11.58 1.69 4.56
N GLU A 62 -10.73 0.75 4.11
CA GLU A 62 -11.19 -0.55 3.59
C GLU A 62 -12.03 -1.31 4.61
N LEU A 63 -11.58 -1.36 5.87
CA LEU A 63 -12.32 -2.02 6.95
C LEU A 63 -13.67 -1.34 7.21
N ARG A 64 -13.74 -0.01 7.11
CA ARG A 64 -15.00 0.75 7.25
C ARG A 64 -15.95 0.46 6.10
N ALA A 65 -15.44 0.43 4.86
CA ALA A 65 -16.21 0.21 3.64
C ALA A 65 -16.93 -1.15 3.61
N ILE A 66 -16.41 -2.14 4.34
CA ILE A 66 -17.02 -3.48 4.43
C ILE A 66 -17.94 -3.65 5.64
N GLN A 67 -17.97 -2.72 6.61
CA GLN A 67 -18.83 -2.82 7.80
C GLN A 67 -20.31 -2.88 7.43
N GLY A 68 -21.00 -3.93 7.86
CA GLY A 68 -22.45 -4.08 7.71
C GLY A 68 -22.94 -4.23 6.27
N LYS A 69 -22.04 -4.31 5.28
CA LYS A 69 -22.39 -4.32 3.86
C LYS A 69 -22.75 -5.71 3.34
N TYR A 70 -22.03 -6.72 3.79
CA TYR A 70 -22.07 -8.07 3.21
C TYR A 70 -22.76 -9.09 4.11
N GLY A 71 -23.46 -10.04 3.50
CA GLY A 71 -24.01 -11.22 4.17
C GLY A 71 -22.93 -12.24 4.54
N SER A 72 -23.33 -13.29 5.27
CA SER A 72 -22.44 -14.44 5.49
C SER A 72 -22.28 -15.23 4.21
N SER A 73 -21.11 -15.82 3.96
CA SER A 73 -20.89 -16.71 2.81
C SER A 73 -21.80 -17.94 2.80
N ALA A 74 -22.33 -18.34 3.96
CA ALA A 74 -23.31 -19.42 4.09
C ALA A 74 -24.76 -18.96 3.86
N ASP A 75 -25.01 -17.64 3.83
CA ASP A 75 -26.32 -17.08 3.56
C ASP A 75 -26.48 -16.83 2.06
N THR A 76 -27.69 -17.09 1.55
CA THR A 76 -28.09 -16.75 0.18
C THR A 76 -28.34 -15.25 -0.02
N SER A 77 -28.28 -14.45 1.05
CA SER A 77 -28.48 -13.01 1.00
C SER A 77 -27.35 -12.29 0.23
N GLU A 78 -27.70 -11.52 -0.80
CA GLU A 78 -26.77 -10.64 -1.51
C GLU A 78 -26.65 -9.26 -0.81
N PRO A 79 -25.49 -8.58 -0.88
CA PRO A 79 -24.25 -9.03 -1.50
C PRO A 79 -23.47 -10.01 -0.60
N LYS A 80 -22.91 -11.05 -1.20
CA LYS A 80 -21.98 -11.98 -0.49
C LYS A 80 -20.69 -11.29 -0.08
N PHE A 81 -20.05 -11.82 0.97
CA PHE A 81 -18.71 -11.38 1.36
C PHE A 81 -17.72 -11.64 0.21
N PRO A 82 -16.98 -10.62 -0.27
CA PRO A 82 -16.07 -10.78 -1.40
C PRO A 82 -14.91 -11.72 -1.09
N ASP A 83 -14.34 -12.35 -2.13
CA ASP A 83 -13.16 -13.21 -1.96
C ASP A 83 -11.96 -12.42 -1.43
N ILE A 84 -11.83 -11.15 -1.87
CA ILE A 84 -10.79 -10.20 -1.46
C ILE A 84 -11.48 -8.89 -1.01
N PRO A 85 -11.95 -8.79 0.24
CA PRO A 85 -12.72 -7.65 0.72
C PRO A 85 -11.84 -6.40 0.97
N CYS A 86 -10.54 -6.59 1.23
CA CYS A 86 -9.56 -5.53 1.46
C CYS A 86 -8.36 -5.71 0.50
N PRO A 87 -8.52 -5.40 -0.80
CA PRO A 87 -7.48 -5.61 -1.81
C PRO A 87 -6.18 -4.84 -1.54
N TYR A 88 -6.25 -3.61 -1.03
CA TYR A 88 -5.05 -2.82 -0.70
C TYR A 88 -4.28 -3.45 0.47
N SER A 89 -4.99 -3.78 1.55
CA SER A 89 -4.40 -4.45 2.71
C SER A 89 -3.75 -5.77 2.30
N THR A 90 -4.38 -6.51 1.38
CA THR A 90 -3.86 -7.78 0.86
C THR A 90 -2.63 -7.57 -0.01
N PHE A 91 -2.58 -6.48 -0.78
CA PHE A 91 -1.39 -6.08 -1.53
C PHE A 91 -0.23 -5.66 -0.62
N LEU A 92 -0.49 -4.92 0.47
CA LEU A 92 0.53 -4.64 1.50
C LEU A 92 1.12 -5.93 2.06
N LEU A 93 0.26 -6.90 2.36
CA LEU A 93 0.65 -8.21 2.88
C LEU A 93 1.54 -8.95 1.87
N ALA A 94 1.08 -9.08 0.63
CA ALA A 94 1.82 -9.74 -0.45
C ALA A 94 3.18 -9.07 -0.68
N SER A 95 3.22 -7.73 -0.70
CA SER A 95 4.44 -6.97 -0.90
C SER A 95 5.45 -7.20 0.23
N ALA A 96 5.00 -7.18 1.48
CA ALA A 96 5.85 -7.48 2.65
C ALA A 96 6.35 -8.93 2.67
N TRP A 97 5.52 -9.86 2.21
CA TRP A 97 5.85 -11.28 2.19
C TRP A 97 6.86 -11.62 1.12
N CYS A 98 6.72 -11.02 -0.07
CA CYS A 98 7.43 -11.45 -1.27
C CYS A 98 8.54 -10.51 -1.72
N VAL A 99 8.66 -9.27 -1.21
CA VAL A 99 9.62 -8.29 -1.72
C VAL A 99 10.33 -7.53 -0.60
N ASP A 100 11.66 -7.52 -0.65
CA ASP A 100 12.55 -6.70 0.17
C ASP A 100 13.68 -6.16 -0.70
N LEU A 101 13.67 -4.85 -0.95
CA LEU A 101 14.70 -4.16 -1.74
C LEU A 101 15.70 -3.44 -0.82
N GLU A 102 15.69 -3.73 0.49
CA GLU A 102 16.52 -3.07 1.48
C GLU A 102 17.84 -3.81 1.76
N GLY A 103 18.96 -3.07 1.74
CA GLY A 103 20.26 -3.56 2.21
C GLY A 103 20.90 -4.63 1.33
N PRO A 104 21.97 -5.31 1.78
CA PRO A 104 22.69 -6.30 0.97
C PRO A 104 21.95 -7.64 0.82
N ASN A 105 20.86 -7.86 1.56
CA ASN A 105 20.13 -9.12 1.63
C ASN A 105 18.75 -8.98 0.96
N TYR A 106 18.75 -8.64 -0.33
CA TYR A 106 17.52 -8.52 -1.10
C TYR A 106 16.72 -9.81 -1.06
N TYR A 107 15.41 -9.66 -1.06
CA TYR A 107 14.51 -10.79 -1.08
C TYR A 107 13.43 -10.58 -2.12
N ALA A 108 13.23 -11.60 -2.94
CA ALA A 108 12.11 -11.68 -3.85
C ALA A 108 11.59 -13.12 -3.86
N SER A 109 10.28 -13.27 -3.99
CA SER A 109 9.63 -14.55 -4.23
C SER A 109 8.98 -14.54 -5.61
N GLY A 110 9.22 -15.59 -6.39
CA GLY A 110 8.78 -15.70 -7.80
C GLY A 110 7.27 -15.87 -8.02
N VAL A 111 6.43 -15.51 -7.03
CA VAL A 111 4.97 -15.61 -7.13
C VAL A 111 4.36 -14.28 -7.61
N SER A 112 3.28 -14.37 -8.39
CA SER A 112 2.45 -13.20 -8.73
C SER A 112 1.38 -12.97 -7.66
N PHE A 113 0.84 -11.77 -7.59
CA PHE A 113 -0.25 -11.45 -6.67
C PHE A 113 -1.47 -12.35 -6.92
N GLN A 114 -1.92 -12.42 -8.18
CA GLN A 114 -3.13 -13.12 -8.59
C GLN A 114 -3.06 -14.64 -8.35
N ASN A 115 -1.87 -15.24 -8.54
CA ASN A 115 -1.71 -16.69 -8.37
C ASN A 115 -1.49 -17.09 -6.90
N SER A 116 -1.38 -16.13 -5.98
CA SER A 116 -1.08 -16.39 -4.57
C SER A 116 -2.07 -15.77 -3.61
N VAL A 117 -2.95 -14.87 -4.05
CA VAL A 117 -4.09 -14.46 -3.24
C VAL A 117 -5.03 -15.64 -3.03
N LEU A 118 -5.55 -15.76 -1.81
CA LEU A 118 -6.46 -16.83 -1.40
C LEU A 118 -7.82 -16.23 -1.05
N GLU A 119 -8.88 -17.02 -1.22
CA GLU A 119 -10.25 -16.62 -0.86
C GLU A 119 -10.38 -16.44 0.65
N THR A 120 -10.90 -15.30 1.10
CA THR A 120 -11.10 -15.05 2.54
C THR A 120 -12.18 -15.90 3.20
N THR A 121 -12.98 -16.60 2.41
CA THR A 121 -14.04 -17.50 2.92
C THR A 121 -13.52 -18.89 3.25
N MET A 122 -12.27 -19.20 2.89
CA MET A 122 -11.65 -20.48 3.20
C MET A 122 -11.32 -20.64 4.69
N GLY A 123 -11.28 -21.89 5.14
CA GLY A 123 -10.72 -22.26 6.43
C GLY A 123 -9.21 -22.05 6.51
N SER A 124 -8.68 -21.85 7.72
CA SER A 124 -7.24 -21.65 7.92
C SER A 124 -6.41 -22.91 7.62
N ALA A 125 -7.09 -24.06 7.54
CA ALA A 125 -6.52 -25.37 7.24
C ALA A 125 -6.88 -25.90 5.82
N ASP A 126 -7.66 -25.13 5.04
CA ASP A 126 -8.23 -25.61 3.77
C ASP A 126 -7.24 -25.56 2.59
N GLY A 127 -6.15 -24.81 2.71
CA GLY A 127 -5.14 -24.76 1.67
C GLY A 127 -3.90 -25.57 1.97
N ASP A 128 -2.97 -25.56 1.02
CA ASP A 128 -1.77 -26.39 1.05
C ASP A 128 -0.69 -25.73 1.93
N ASN A 129 -0.70 -26.00 3.23
CA ASN A 129 0.13 -25.36 4.26
C ASN A 129 0.89 -26.37 5.17
N ASN A 130 1.89 -27.04 4.62
CA ASN A 130 2.75 -27.98 5.36
C ASN A 130 3.74 -27.32 6.33
N ASP A 131 3.96 -26.01 6.26
CA ASP A 131 4.81 -25.26 7.22
C ASP A 131 4.01 -24.22 8.04
N GLY A 132 2.73 -24.53 8.28
CA GLY A 132 1.87 -23.72 9.12
C GLY A 132 1.46 -22.39 8.47
N ILE A 133 0.94 -21.50 9.31
CA ILE A 133 0.37 -20.22 8.90
C ILE A 133 0.84 -19.08 9.81
N THR A 134 0.76 -17.85 9.30
CA THR A 134 0.85 -16.61 10.08
C THR A 134 -0.49 -15.88 10.05
N VAL A 135 -0.95 -15.35 11.18
CA VAL A 135 -2.21 -14.60 11.26
C VAL A 135 -1.97 -13.23 11.87
N PHE A 136 -2.51 -12.18 11.25
CA PHE A 136 -2.50 -10.80 11.75
C PHE A 136 -3.90 -10.32 12.12
N ASP A 137 -4.06 -9.69 13.28
CA ASP A 137 -5.23 -8.87 13.59
C ASP A 137 -4.94 -7.45 13.11
N VAL A 138 -5.67 -7.01 12.10
CA VAL A 138 -5.55 -5.68 11.50
C VAL A 138 -6.71 -4.75 11.87
N THR A 139 -7.51 -5.12 12.88
CA THR A 139 -8.63 -4.29 13.38
C THR A 139 -8.16 -2.88 13.74
N ASP A 140 -6.98 -2.76 14.36
CA ASP A 140 -6.26 -1.50 14.53
C ASP A 140 -4.88 -1.62 13.85
N PRO A 141 -4.72 -1.09 12.61
CA PRO A 141 -3.46 -1.21 11.87
C PRO A 141 -2.30 -0.43 12.51
N THR A 142 -2.57 0.48 13.46
CA THR A 142 -1.52 1.17 14.22
C THR A 142 -0.98 0.33 15.38
N ASN A 143 -1.74 -0.67 15.81
CA ASN A 143 -1.40 -1.61 16.88
C ASN A 143 -1.81 -3.06 16.53
N PRO A 144 -1.27 -3.63 15.43
CA PRO A 144 -1.62 -4.97 15.00
C PRO A 144 -1.11 -6.01 16.02
N SER A 145 -1.79 -7.16 16.09
CA SER A 145 -1.22 -8.37 16.71
C SER A 145 -0.95 -9.45 15.69
N TYR A 146 -0.09 -10.38 16.03
CA TYR A 146 0.24 -11.50 15.17
C TYR A 146 0.31 -12.81 15.95
N CYS A 147 0.24 -13.94 15.27
CA CYS A 147 0.75 -15.22 15.77
C CYS A 147 1.17 -16.12 14.61
N PHE A 148 1.95 -17.15 14.92
CA PHE A 148 2.18 -18.29 14.05
C PHE A 148 1.30 -19.46 14.51
N VAL A 149 0.90 -20.35 13.60
CA VAL A 149 0.13 -21.53 13.96
C VAL A 149 0.63 -22.73 13.17
N SER A 150 0.88 -23.84 13.85
CA SER A 150 1.12 -25.13 13.23
C SER A 150 -0.21 -25.84 12.99
N ILE A 151 -0.58 -26.10 11.73
CA ILE A 151 -1.89 -26.69 11.40
C ILE A 151 -1.85 -28.22 11.39
N TYR A 152 -0.79 -28.80 10.80
CA TYR A 152 -0.59 -30.24 10.61
C TYR A 152 0.78 -30.70 11.11
N GLY A 153 1.33 -30.00 12.10
CA GLY A 153 2.76 -30.02 12.39
C GLY A 153 3.53 -28.98 11.56
N LEU A 154 4.82 -28.83 11.84
CA LEU A 154 5.76 -28.08 11.02
C LEU A 154 6.74 -29.09 10.42
N GLU A 155 7.24 -28.87 9.20
CA GLU A 155 8.33 -29.67 8.64
C GLU A 155 9.69 -29.29 9.28
N ALA A 156 9.72 -29.35 10.61
CA ALA A 156 10.83 -28.95 11.46
C ALA A 156 11.26 -30.12 12.37
N GLY A 157 12.49 -30.06 12.90
CA GLY A 157 13.00 -31.10 13.80
C GLY A 157 12.36 -31.05 15.20
N GLY A 158 11.91 -29.88 15.63
CA GLY A 158 11.21 -29.66 16.90
C GLY A 158 9.69 -29.79 16.76
N ARG A 159 9.03 -30.21 17.84
CA ARG A 159 7.57 -30.28 17.92
C ARG A 159 7.03 -29.05 18.63
N VAL A 160 5.96 -28.50 18.08
CA VAL A 160 5.14 -27.44 18.68
C VAL A 160 3.71 -27.94 18.81
N GLU A 161 2.94 -27.32 19.68
CA GLU A 161 1.52 -27.62 19.80
C GLU A 161 0.77 -27.16 18.54
N GLU A 162 -0.09 -28.03 18.02
CA GLU A 162 -0.89 -27.76 16.82
C GLU A 162 -2.11 -26.91 17.17
N ARG A 163 -2.53 -26.05 16.24
CA ARG A 163 -3.73 -25.21 16.32
C ARG A 163 -3.80 -24.32 17.56
N VAL A 164 -2.64 -23.85 18.03
CA VAL A 164 -2.53 -22.82 19.05
C VAL A 164 -1.66 -21.66 18.56
N PRO A 165 -1.92 -20.41 19.00
CA PRO A 165 -1.04 -19.30 18.72
C PRO A 165 0.36 -19.54 19.29
N LEU A 166 1.37 -19.44 18.42
CA LEU A 166 2.78 -19.52 18.76
C LEU A 166 3.42 -18.13 18.64
N SER A 167 4.30 -17.80 19.58
CA SER A 167 5.20 -16.66 19.48
C SER A 167 6.27 -16.86 18.40
N ALA A 168 6.95 -15.79 18.00
CA ALA A 168 8.10 -15.86 17.09
C ALA A 168 9.17 -16.85 17.59
N GLU A 169 9.46 -16.85 18.89
CA GLU A 169 10.39 -17.79 19.51
C GLU A 169 9.90 -19.23 19.43
N GLN A 170 8.66 -19.50 19.83
CA GLN A 170 8.10 -20.86 19.80
C GLN A 170 8.11 -21.45 18.38
N TYR A 171 7.73 -20.65 17.39
CA TYR A 171 7.74 -21.07 15.98
C TYR A 171 9.16 -21.35 15.47
N VAL A 172 10.07 -20.37 15.59
CA VAL A 172 11.40 -20.50 14.97
C VAL A 172 12.27 -21.54 15.67
N ARG A 173 12.08 -21.75 16.98
CA ARG A 173 12.80 -22.78 17.75
C ARG A 173 12.40 -24.21 17.39
N ALA A 174 11.28 -24.40 16.70
CA ALA A 174 10.97 -25.69 16.08
C ALA A 174 11.99 -26.07 14.99
N TYR A 175 12.48 -25.07 14.23
CA TYR A 175 13.49 -25.26 13.18
C TYR A 175 14.91 -25.14 13.70
N TYR A 176 15.15 -24.23 14.65
CA TYR A 176 16.49 -23.88 15.14
C TYR A 176 16.57 -24.03 16.65
N ARG A 177 16.90 -25.24 17.12
CA ARG A 177 17.10 -25.48 18.55
C ARG A 177 18.24 -24.63 19.10
N ILE A 178 18.14 -24.26 20.38
CA ILE A 178 19.22 -23.54 21.07
C ILE A 178 20.47 -24.43 21.05
N PRO A 179 21.61 -23.94 20.54
CA PRO A 179 22.87 -24.70 20.50
C PRO A 179 23.32 -25.11 21.91
N SER A 180 23.91 -26.30 22.03
CA SER A 180 24.34 -26.84 23.34
C SER A 180 25.76 -27.40 23.31
N GLY A 181 26.46 -27.37 24.44
CA GLY A 181 27.82 -27.91 24.56
C GLY A 181 28.81 -27.29 23.59
N THR A 182 29.56 -28.13 22.88
CA THR A 182 30.61 -27.73 21.92
C THR A 182 30.05 -27.13 20.63
N GLU A 183 28.76 -27.30 20.32
CA GLU A 183 28.14 -26.66 19.13
C GLU A 183 28.17 -25.14 19.22
N LYS A 184 28.18 -24.60 20.44
CA LYS A 184 28.31 -23.16 20.69
C LYS A 184 29.66 -22.61 20.26
N GLU A 185 30.66 -23.44 20.01
CA GLU A 185 31.98 -23.00 19.57
C GLU A 185 32.07 -22.85 18.04
N ASP A 186 31.20 -23.56 17.30
CA ASP A 186 31.11 -23.50 15.83
C ASP A 186 30.63 -22.12 15.35
N GLU A 187 31.38 -21.52 14.43
CA GLU A 187 31.13 -20.16 13.93
C GLU A 187 29.83 -20.06 13.12
N HIS A 188 29.52 -21.06 12.30
CA HIS A 188 28.30 -21.07 11.50
C HIS A 188 27.05 -21.20 12.38
N VAL A 189 27.13 -22.03 13.43
CA VAL A 189 26.08 -22.16 14.43
C VAL A 189 25.90 -20.86 15.20
N LYS A 190 26.97 -20.19 15.61
CA LYS A 190 26.90 -18.86 16.26
C LYS A 190 26.21 -17.82 15.41
N LEU A 191 26.60 -17.70 14.13
CA LEU A 191 26.00 -16.73 13.20
C LEU A 191 24.52 -17.03 12.94
N THR A 192 24.16 -18.31 12.83
CA THR A 192 22.77 -18.73 12.66
C THR A 192 21.94 -18.40 13.91
N GLU A 193 22.46 -18.72 15.10
CA GLU A 193 21.80 -18.41 16.37
C GLU A 193 21.63 -16.91 16.57
N GLN A 194 22.63 -16.11 16.20
CA GLN A 194 22.54 -14.65 16.25
C GLN A 194 21.41 -14.14 15.34
N ASP A 195 21.35 -14.57 14.08
CA ASP A 195 20.27 -14.12 13.17
C ASP A 195 18.89 -14.60 13.67
N VAL A 196 18.78 -15.82 14.22
CA VAL A 196 17.54 -16.31 14.86
C VAL A 196 17.12 -15.39 16.00
N GLN A 197 18.05 -15.07 16.91
CA GLN A 197 17.79 -14.23 18.07
C GLN A 197 17.38 -12.81 17.64
N GLU A 198 18.06 -12.23 16.66
CA GLU A 198 17.70 -10.93 16.07
C GLU A 198 16.26 -10.93 15.54
N LYS A 199 15.81 -12.00 14.86
CA LYS A 199 14.42 -12.06 14.35
C LYS A 199 13.40 -12.25 15.46
N ILE A 200 13.70 -13.04 16.49
CA ILE A 200 12.86 -13.15 17.68
C ILE A 200 12.71 -11.76 18.34
N ASP A 201 13.82 -11.08 18.57
CA ASP A 201 13.83 -9.78 19.26
C ASP A 201 13.10 -8.70 18.46
N SER A 202 13.15 -8.75 17.13
CA SER A 202 12.42 -7.83 16.25
C SER A 202 10.89 -7.88 16.39
N LEU A 203 10.35 -8.97 16.95
CA LEU A 203 8.92 -9.20 17.15
C LEU A 203 8.55 -9.35 18.64
N ARG A 204 9.52 -9.29 19.57
CA ARG A 204 9.33 -9.53 21.01
C ARG A 204 8.33 -8.56 21.66
N HIS A 205 8.29 -7.32 21.17
CA HIS A 205 7.44 -6.27 21.71
C HIS A 205 6.12 -6.11 20.96
N GLU A 206 5.89 -6.91 19.92
CA GLU A 206 4.65 -6.88 19.15
C GLU A 206 3.57 -7.72 19.85
N ARG A 207 2.32 -7.28 19.79
CA ARG A 207 1.20 -7.94 20.50
C ARG A 207 0.99 -9.35 19.96
N LEU A 208 1.01 -10.35 20.83
CA LEU A 208 0.68 -11.72 20.46
C LEU A 208 -0.84 -11.92 20.41
N MET A 209 -1.34 -12.54 19.36
CA MET A 209 -2.74 -12.88 19.19
C MET A 209 -3.13 -14.05 20.10
N THR A 210 -4.36 -14.04 20.60
CA THR A 210 -4.92 -15.04 21.50
C THR A 210 -5.80 -16.05 20.77
N LEU A 211 -6.01 -17.23 21.37
CA LEU A 211 -6.76 -18.33 20.75
C LEU A 211 -8.24 -18.00 20.50
N ASP A 212 -8.84 -17.10 21.29
CA ASP A 212 -10.22 -16.64 21.10
C ASP A 212 -10.42 -15.88 19.80
N VAL A 213 -9.40 -15.14 19.33
CA VAL A 213 -9.44 -14.46 18.02
C VAL A 213 -9.53 -15.50 16.90
N LEU A 214 -8.69 -16.54 16.95
CA LEU A 214 -8.71 -17.64 15.97
C LEU A 214 -10.02 -18.43 16.02
N ALA A 215 -10.52 -18.73 17.22
CA ALA A 215 -11.79 -19.43 17.43
C ALA A 215 -13.02 -18.62 17.02
N GLU A 216 -12.91 -17.30 16.97
CA GLU A 216 -13.97 -16.43 16.44
C GLU A 216 -13.89 -16.31 14.92
N ALA A 217 -12.70 -16.22 14.35
CA ALA A 217 -12.49 -16.18 12.89
C ALA A 217 -12.81 -17.53 12.21
N TRP A 218 -12.40 -18.65 12.81
CA TRP A 218 -12.58 -20.01 12.29
C TRP A 218 -13.14 -20.96 13.36
N PRO A 219 -14.43 -20.84 13.72
CA PRO A 219 -15.05 -21.57 14.84
C PRO A 219 -15.11 -23.09 14.67
N HIS A 220 -14.97 -23.59 13.44
CA HIS A 220 -14.95 -25.04 13.16
C HIS A 220 -13.55 -25.66 13.34
N GLU A 221 -12.50 -24.84 13.34
CA GLU A 221 -11.10 -25.30 13.39
C GLU A 221 -10.48 -25.14 14.77
N TYR A 222 -10.81 -24.05 15.47
CA TYR A 222 -10.29 -23.71 16.78
C TYR A 222 -11.41 -23.71 17.82
N LYS A 223 -11.14 -24.31 18.97
CA LYS A 223 -12.08 -24.33 20.09
C LYS A 223 -11.69 -23.26 21.09
N LYS A 224 -12.67 -22.46 21.52
CA LYS A 224 -12.45 -21.58 22.68
C LYS A 224 -12.08 -22.46 23.88
N PRO A 225 -11.03 -22.11 24.64
CA PRO A 225 -10.75 -22.81 25.89
C PRO A 225 -12.00 -22.75 26.77
N ALA A 226 -12.34 -23.87 27.40
CA ALA A 226 -13.47 -23.96 28.32
C ALA A 226 -13.13 -23.19 29.59
N THR A 227 -13.18 -21.87 29.53
CA THR A 227 -12.96 -21.01 30.68
C THR A 227 -14.32 -20.56 31.19
N THR A 228 -14.54 -20.84 32.48
CA THR A 228 -15.52 -20.29 33.41
C THR A 228 -15.90 -18.85 33.01
N PRO A 229 -17.19 -18.46 33.05
CA PRO A 229 -17.62 -17.11 32.66
C PRO A 229 -16.92 -16.05 33.51
N SER A 230 -15.76 -15.61 33.06
CA SER A 230 -15.21 -14.34 33.43
C SER A 230 -15.96 -13.36 32.56
N ALA A 231 -17.01 -12.77 33.14
CA ALA A 231 -17.62 -11.57 32.64
C ALA A 231 -16.55 -10.47 32.66
N VAL A 232 -15.67 -10.49 31.67
CA VAL A 232 -15.01 -9.28 31.22
C VAL A 232 -15.85 -8.85 30.04
N GLU A 233 -16.96 -8.18 30.38
CA GLU A 233 -17.50 -7.19 29.46
C GLU A 233 -16.33 -6.30 29.07
N ASP A 234 -16.01 -6.22 27.78
CA ASP A 234 -15.33 -5.07 27.20
C ASP A 234 -16.27 -3.87 27.35
N THR A 235 -16.51 -3.43 28.58
CA THR A 235 -16.73 -2.02 28.81
C THR A 235 -15.39 -1.38 28.50
N ALA A 236 -15.28 -0.86 27.27
CA ALA A 236 -14.42 0.28 27.01
C ALA A 236 -14.50 1.20 28.23
N PRO A 237 -13.38 1.79 28.71
CA PRO A 237 -13.50 2.88 29.66
C PRO A 237 -14.29 3.96 28.93
N ALA A 238 -15.60 3.99 29.18
CA ALA A 238 -16.39 5.16 29.01
C ALA A 238 -15.68 6.16 29.91
N SER A 239 -14.89 7.02 29.28
CA SER A 239 -14.48 8.28 29.83
C SER A 239 -15.79 8.99 30.19
N THR A 240 -16.33 8.70 31.36
CA THR A 240 -17.36 9.49 32.02
C THR A 240 -16.66 10.68 32.66
N ALA A 241 -15.85 11.39 31.87
CA ALA A 241 -15.66 12.80 32.11
C ALA A 241 -17.00 13.42 31.76
N PHE A 242 -17.81 13.74 32.76
CA PHE A 242 -18.97 14.60 32.56
C PHE A 242 -18.47 15.82 31.75
N PRO A 243 -19.05 16.10 30.57
CA PRO A 243 -18.62 17.25 29.79
C PRO A 243 -18.81 18.47 30.68
N ASN A 244 -17.76 19.28 30.83
CA ASN A 244 -17.87 20.49 31.62
C ASN A 244 -18.97 21.38 31.00
N LEU A 245 -19.54 22.31 31.79
CA LEU A 245 -20.61 23.19 31.30
C LEU A 245 -20.21 23.93 30.02
N ALA A 246 -18.93 24.29 29.88
CA ALA A 246 -18.39 24.94 28.70
C ALA A 246 -18.36 24.02 27.45
N ASP A 247 -18.32 22.70 27.62
CA ASP A 247 -18.35 21.73 26.52
C ASP A 247 -19.79 21.41 26.07
N LEU A 248 -20.75 21.50 27.00
CA LEU A 248 -22.18 21.42 26.69
C LEU A 248 -22.67 22.69 25.99
N SER A 249 -22.15 23.87 26.36
CA SER A 249 -22.55 25.15 25.76
C SER A 249 -21.84 25.46 24.43
N LEU A 250 -20.65 24.90 24.18
CA LEU A 250 -19.87 25.22 22.98
C LEU A 250 -20.57 24.81 21.69
N LYS A 251 -21.21 23.64 21.65
CA LYS A 251 -21.92 23.19 20.44
C LYS A 251 -23.08 24.13 20.07
N PRO A 252 -24.05 24.42 20.98
CA PRO A 252 -25.09 25.41 20.70
C PRO A 252 -24.55 26.80 20.37
N ALA A 253 -23.47 27.24 21.01
CA ALA A 253 -22.85 28.55 20.73
C ALA A 253 -22.25 28.61 19.32
N VAL A 254 -21.54 27.56 18.90
CA VAL A 254 -20.99 27.45 17.55
C VAL A 254 -22.10 27.40 16.50
N GLU A 255 -23.12 26.58 16.72
CA GLU A 255 -24.27 26.47 15.81
C GLU A 255 -25.03 27.80 15.69
N HIS A 256 -25.28 28.49 16.81
CA HIS A 256 -25.95 29.78 16.81
C HIS A 256 -25.13 30.85 16.08
N ALA A 257 -23.84 31.00 16.42
CA ALA A 257 -22.95 31.96 15.80
C ALA A 257 -22.83 31.77 14.28
N ILE A 258 -22.77 30.52 13.81
CA ILE A 258 -22.80 30.20 12.38
C ILE A 258 -24.11 30.65 11.73
N GLN A 259 -25.24 30.43 12.42
CA GLN A 259 -26.57 30.81 11.93
C GLN A 259 -26.76 32.33 11.85
N VAL A 260 -26.25 33.10 12.82
CA VAL A 260 -26.33 34.57 12.84
C VAL A 260 -25.19 35.26 12.10
N GLY A 261 -24.12 34.53 11.75
CA GLY A 261 -22.93 35.06 11.08
C GLY A 261 -21.92 35.75 12.01
N GLU A 262 -22.10 35.67 13.32
CA GLU A 262 -21.28 36.32 14.34
C GLU A 262 -20.20 35.36 14.87
N ILE A 263 -19.19 35.06 14.05
CA ILE A 263 -18.15 34.07 14.37
C ILE A 263 -16.92 34.65 15.09
N GLU A 264 -16.82 35.98 15.21
CA GLU A 264 -15.64 36.70 15.73
C GLU A 264 -15.26 36.28 17.16
N GLU A 265 -16.24 36.06 18.03
CA GLU A 265 -16.00 35.60 19.40
C GLU A 265 -15.48 34.16 19.43
N LEU A 266 -15.93 33.31 18.50
CA LEU A 266 -15.47 31.93 18.39
C LEU A 266 -14.04 31.84 17.86
N GLU A 267 -13.63 32.76 16.99
CA GLU A 267 -12.25 32.82 16.49
C GLU A 267 -11.25 33.03 17.64
N ARG A 268 -11.62 33.82 18.66
CA ARG A 268 -10.81 33.98 19.88
C ARG A 268 -10.74 32.68 20.69
N LEU A 269 -11.82 31.90 20.68
CA LEU A 269 -11.90 30.63 21.40
C LEU A 269 -11.04 29.52 20.79
N VAL A 270 -10.74 29.58 19.49
CA VAL A 270 -9.90 28.59 18.80
C VAL A 270 -8.54 28.42 19.48
N TRP A 271 -7.96 29.51 20.00
CA TRP A 271 -6.63 29.54 20.63
C TRP A 271 -6.57 28.92 22.03
N HIS A 272 -7.70 28.49 22.59
CA HIS A 272 -7.71 27.78 23.87
C HIS A 272 -7.41 26.29 23.68
N PRO A 273 -6.58 25.68 24.56
CA PRO A 273 -6.22 24.27 24.47
C PRO A 273 -7.43 23.34 24.32
N GLY A 274 -7.41 22.50 23.27
CA GLY A 274 -8.46 21.53 22.98
C GLY A 274 -9.74 22.09 22.34
N LYS A 275 -9.93 23.41 22.28
CA LYS A 275 -11.15 24.02 21.71
C LYS A 275 -11.17 23.97 20.18
N ALA A 276 -10.05 24.20 19.50
CA ALA A 276 -9.93 24.04 18.03
C ALA A 276 -10.46 22.68 17.54
N LYS A 277 -9.95 21.58 18.12
CA LYS A 277 -10.38 20.20 17.80
C LYS A 277 -11.88 19.98 18.01
N ARG A 278 -12.45 20.58 19.06
CA ARG A 278 -13.89 20.47 19.36
C ARG A 278 -14.74 21.29 18.40
N ILE A 279 -14.32 22.52 18.08
CA ILE A 279 -14.97 23.36 17.06
C ILE A 279 -14.92 22.64 15.71
N LYS A 280 -13.77 22.07 15.31
CA LYS A 280 -13.66 21.25 14.10
C LYS A 280 -14.66 20.10 14.07
N SER A 281 -14.79 19.36 15.17
CA SER A 281 -15.78 18.28 15.28
C SER A 281 -17.23 18.76 15.13
N ILE A 282 -17.56 19.95 15.65
CA ILE A 282 -18.89 20.56 15.47
C ILE A 282 -19.09 20.97 14.00
N LEU A 283 -18.07 21.56 13.37
CA LEU A 283 -18.07 21.93 11.95
C LEU A 283 -18.20 20.69 11.03
N GLN A 284 -17.54 19.59 11.36
CA GLN A 284 -17.65 18.30 10.65
C GLN A 284 -19.07 17.72 10.66
N ALA A 285 -19.85 18.01 11.70
CA ALA A 285 -21.23 17.55 11.80
C ALA A 285 -22.22 18.40 10.99
N GLN A 286 -21.81 19.56 10.44
CA GLN A 286 -22.69 20.43 9.65
C GLN A 286 -22.79 19.92 8.21
N ASN A 287 -23.94 19.38 7.80
CA ASN A 287 -24.18 18.95 6.42
C ASN A 287 -25.59 19.37 5.96
N PRO A 288 -25.75 20.30 5.00
CA PRO A 288 -24.69 20.96 4.22
C PRO A 288 -23.81 21.90 5.06
N PHE A 289 -22.56 22.09 4.64
CA PHE A 289 -21.64 23.01 5.31
C PHE A 289 -22.03 24.47 5.02
N PRO A 290 -22.16 25.34 6.04
CA PRO A 290 -22.56 26.74 5.84
C PRO A 290 -21.39 27.64 5.45
N ASP A 291 -21.59 28.50 4.44
CA ASP A 291 -20.55 29.44 3.96
C ASP A 291 -20.07 30.41 5.04
N SER A 292 -20.97 30.83 5.94
CA SER A 292 -20.64 31.70 7.08
C SER A 292 -19.62 31.09 8.03
N ALA A 293 -19.43 29.76 8.02
CA ALA A 293 -18.46 29.08 8.87
C ALA A 293 -17.06 28.94 8.25
N LEU A 294 -16.87 29.30 6.97
CA LEU A 294 -15.56 29.18 6.30
C LEU A 294 -14.45 29.99 6.97
N PRO A 295 -14.65 31.25 7.42
CA PRO A 295 -13.58 31.99 8.10
C PRO A 295 -13.20 31.36 9.44
N LEU A 296 -14.19 30.86 10.21
CA LEU A 296 -13.93 30.12 11.45
C LEU A 296 -13.12 28.84 11.17
N LEU A 297 -13.47 28.11 10.12
CA LEU A 297 -12.70 26.93 9.69
C LEU A 297 -11.26 27.31 9.33
N ALA A 298 -11.03 28.42 8.62
CA ALA A 298 -9.70 28.91 8.29
C ALA A 298 -8.86 29.16 9.56
N LYS A 299 -9.46 29.76 10.60
CA LYS A 299 -8.80 29.94 11.90
C LYS A 299 -8.50 28.63 12.61
N VAL A 300 -9.44 27.67 12.60
CA VAL A 300 -9.24 26.34 13.19
C VAL A 300 -8.09 25.60 12.52
N VAL A 301 -8.08 25.57 11.18
CA VAL A 301 -7.01 24.92 10.41
C VAL A 301 -5.67 25.65 10.58
N GLN A 302 -5.68 26.98 10.65
CA GLN A 302 -4.47 27.77 10.94
C GLN A 302 -3.89 27.42 12.31
N HIS A 303 -4.74 27.24 13.33
CA HIS A 303 -4.31 26.83 14.66
C HIS A 303 -3.81 25.37 14.71
N GLU A 304 -4.49 24.45 14.03
CA GLU A 304 -4.10 23.03 14.00
C GLU A 304 -2.87 22.75 13.13
N ALA A 305 -2.49 23.67 12.26
CA ALA A 305 -1.31 23.57 11.42
C ALA A 305 0.00 23.77 12.22
N GLU A 306 0.27 22.86 13.16
CA GLU A 306 1.60 22.63 13.73
C GLU A 306 2.53 21.93 12.71
N THR A 307 1.96 21.35 11.64
CA THR A 307 2.65 20.53 10.64
C THR A 307 2.59 21.16 9.24
N GLY A 308 3.40 22.18 9.00
CA GLY A 308 3.73 22.70 7.65
C GLY A 308 2.61 23.41 6.89
N GLU A 309 2.93 24.53 6.26
CA GLU A 309 1.99 25.32 5.45
C GLU A 309 1.45 24.56 4.21
N THR A 310 2.11 23.47 3.80
CA THR A 310 1.85 22.74 2.54
C THR A 310 0.93 21.52 2.68
N VAL A 311 0.59 21.10 3.90
CA VAL A 311 -0.29 19.94 4.18
C VAL A 311 -1.64 20.42 4.68
N LEU A 312 -2.71 19.94 4.04
CA LEU A 312 -4.07 20.37 4.35
C LEU A 312 -5.04 19.19 4.41
N ASP A 313 -5.68 19.00 5.57
CA ASP A 313 -6.71 18.00 5.79
C ASP A 313 -8.08 18.68 6.03
N LEU A 314 -8.97 18.49 5.06
CA LEU A 314 -10.32 19.04 5.04
C LEU A 314 -11.38 17.92 5.01
N GLY A 315 -11.22 16.86 5.82
CA GLY A 315 -12.25 15.84 6.04
C GLY A 315 -13.53 16.39 6.69
N LEU A 316 -14.21 17.26 5.95
CA LEU A 316 -15.37 18.09 6.27
C LEU A 316 -16.30 18.04 5.05
N PRO A 317 -17.63 18.17 5.22
CA PRO A 317 -18.61 18.05 4.15
C PRO A 317 -18.70 19.32 3.27
N LEU A 318 -17.56 19.78 2.75
CA LEU A 318 -17.44 20.97 1.91
C LEU A 318 -17.76 20.66 0.44
N SER A 319 -18.50 21.53 -0.23
CA SER A 319 -18.61 21.48 -1.70
C SER A 319 -17.30 21.92 -2.38
N GLY A 320 -17.11 21.57 -3.65
CA GLY A 320 -15.95 22.00 -4.44
C GLY A 320 -15.69 23.52 -4.41
N PRO A 321 -16.72 24.37 -4.68
CA PRO A 321 -16.58 25.81 -4.57
C PRO A 321 -16.17 26.30 -3.17
N GLN A 322 -16.66 25.66 -2.11
CA GLN A 322 -16.29 25.99 -0.73
C GLN A 322 -14.84 25.64 -0.41
N VAL A 323 -14.31 24.52 -0.94
CA VAL A 323 -12.88 24.19 -0.82
C VAL A 323 -12.03 25.26 -1.51
N VAL A 324 -12.40 25.69 -2.72
CA VAL A 324 -11.69 26.76 -3.44
C VAL A 324 -11.76 28.10 -2.70
N ALA A 325 -12.94 28.46 -2.17
CA ALA A 325 -13.13 29.66 -1.36
C ALA A 325 -12.27 29.59 -0.09
N PHE A 326 -12.23 28.44 0.59
CA PHE A 326 -11.37 28.22 1.75
C PHE A 326 -9.88 28.40 1.41
N LEU A 327 -9.39 27.80 0.32
CA LEU A 327 -8.00 27.92 -0.12
C LEU A 327 -7.61 29.38 -0.38
N THR A 328 -8.55 30.16 -0.93
CA THR A 328 -8.39 31.59 -1.18
C THR A 328 -8.36 32.39 0.13
N LEU A 329 -9.33 32.16 1.03
CA LEU A 329 -9.45 32.84 2.32
C LEU A 329 -8.27 32.56 3.26
N SER A 330 -7.73 31.35 3.20
CA SER A 330 -6.59 30.93 4.04
C SER A 330 -5.22 31.29 3.44
N GLU A 331 -5.18 31.96 2.28
CA GLU A 331 -3.96 32.31 1.54
C GLU A 331 -3.07 31.09 1.21
N ARG A 332 -3.66 29.89 1.15
CA ARG A 332 -2.95 28.62 0.94
C ARG A 332 -2.86 28.25 -0.54
N SER A 333 -2.10 29.03 -1.30
CA SER A 333 -1.84 28.74 -2.73
C SER A 333 -0.77 27.66 -2.98
N ASN A 334 0.00 27.29 -1.95
CA ASN A 334 1.13 26.36 -2.03
C ASN A 334 0.83 24.99 -1.43
N VAL A 335 -0.44 24.55 -1.41
CA VAL A 335 -0.80 23.23 -0.89
C VAL A 335 -0.19 22.15 -1.80
N GLU A 336 0.62 21.26 -1.20
CA GLU A 336 1.22 20.12 -1.87
C GLU A 336 0.48 18.82 -1.55
N LEU A 337 -0.11 18.70 -0.35
CA LEU A 337 -0.94 17.56 0.06
C LEU A 337 -2.33 18.05 0.46
N LEU A 338 -3.35 17.57 -0.25
CA LEU A 338 -4.75 17.81 0.07
C LEU A 338 -5.47 16.50 0.38
N ASN A 339 -5.99 16.39 1.61
CA ASN A 339 -6.85 15.29 2.03
C ASN A 339 -8.32 15.77 2.10
N LEU A 340 -9.18 15.19 1.27
CA LEU A 340 -10.63 15.46 1.24
C LEU A 340 -11.45 14.21 1.59
N SER A 341 -10.85 13.24 2.25
CA SER A 341 -11.51 12.00 2.62
C SER A 341 -12.73 12.25 3.53
N HIS A 342 -13.74 11.39 3.46
CA HIS A 342 -14.99 11.50 4.22
C HIS A 342 -15.84 12.73 3.86
N ASN A 343 -15.62 13.32 2.68
CA ASN A 343 -16.43 14.42 2.18
C ASN A 343 -17.54 13.90 1.23
N PRO A 344 -18.82 13.91 1.67
CA PRO A 344 -19.93 13.42 0.87
C PRO A 344 -20.44 14.43 -0.18
N ASN A 345 -19.92 15.66 -0.19
CA ASN A 345 -20.46 16.77 -0.99
C ASN A 345 -19.55 17.14 -2.19
N LEU A 346 -18.54 16.32 -2.48
CA LEU A 346 -17.69 16.53 -3.65
C LEU A 346 -18.38 16.08 -4.93
N THR A 347 -18.14 16.83 -6.00
CA THR A 347 -18.55 16.46 -7.35
C THR A 347 -17.34 16.46 -8.26
N LEU A 348 -17.44 15.79 -9.42
CA LEU A 348 -16.35 15.77 -10.39
C LEU A 348 -15.99 17.19 -10.88
N ASP A 349 -17.00 18.04 -11.11
CA ASP A 349 -16.79 19.45 -11.46
C ASP A 349 -16.13 20.24 -10.33
N GLY A 350 -16.54 19.99 -9.09
CA GLY A 350 -15.90 20.57 -7.91
C GLY A 350 -14.43 20.15 -7.80
N LEU A 351 -14.12 18.89 -8.08
CA LEU A 351 -12.75 18.40 -8.11
C LEU A 351 -11.91 19.10 -9.19
N TYR A 352 -12.45 19.32 -10.39
CA TYR A 352 -11.74 20.09 -11.42
C TYR A 352 -11.44 21.53 -10.98
N GLN A 353 -12.37 22.19 -10.28
CA GLN A 353 -12.15 23.53 -9.74
C GLN A 353 -11.04 23.53 -8.68
N ILE A 354 -11.05 22.54 -7.78
CA ILE A 354 -10.01 22.37 -6.75
C ILE A 354 -8.63 22.18 -7.41
N LEU A 355 -8.51 21.22 -8.33
CA LEU A 355 -7.25 20.95 -9.03
C LEU A 355 -6.71 22.19 -9.77
N SER A 356 -7.59 22.99 -10.34
CA SER A 356 -7.22 24.26 -10.99
C SER A 356 -6.74 25.32 -10.00
N ALA A 357 -7.28 25.32 -8.77
CA ALA A 357 -6.89 26.23 -7.70
C ALA A 357 -5.60 25.80 -6.97
N THR A 358 -5.17 24.54 -7.14
CA THR A 358 -3.98 23.96 -6.49
C THR A 358 -2.94 23.46 -7.50
N PRO A 359 -2.29 24.34 -8.28
CA PRO A 359 -1.36 23.93 -9.34
C PRO A 359 -0.10 23.22 -8.82
N LYS A 360 0.26 23.44 -7.54
CA LYS A 360 1.41 22.82 -6.87
C LYS A 360 1.06 21.50 -6.16
N LEU A 361 -0.19 21.04 -6.29
CA LEU A 361 -0.62 19.82 -5.63
C LEU A 361 0.21 18.63 -6.11
N ARG A 362 0.81 17.92 -5.16
CA ARG A 362 1.57 16.69 -5.39
C ARG A 362 0.79 15.46 -4.97
N ARG A 363 -0.03 15.59 -3.94
CA ARG A 363 -0.78 14.48 -3.38
C ARG A 363 -2.24 14.84 -3.10
N LEU A 364 -3.13 13.96 -3.54
CA LEU A 364 -4.56 14.07 -3.32
C LEU A 364 -5.11 12.78 -2.69
N VAL A 365 -5.89 12.91 -1.61
CA VAL A 365 -6.51 11.78 -0.91
C VAL A 365 -8.03 11.92 -0.94
N LEU A 366 -8.71 10.91 -1.48
CA LEU A 366 -10.15 10.87 -1.73
C LEU A 366 -10.75 9.54 -1.24
N LEU A 367 -10.59 9.22 0.05
CA LEU A 367 -11.16 8.02 0.65
C LEU A 367 -12.60 8.29 1.14
N ASP A 368 -13.53 7.36 0.91
CA ASP A 368 -14.92 7.47 1.37
C ASP A 368 -15.55 8.85 1.02
N THR A 369 -15.51 9.20 -0.27
CA THR A 369 -16.12 10.43 -0.80
C THR A 369 -17.25 10.09 -1.77
N SER A 370 -17.99 11.10 -2.21
CA SER A 370 -18.99 10.98 -3.29
C SER A 370 -18.38 10.85 -4.70
N ILE A 371 -17.06 10.95 -4.85
CA ILE A 371 -16.36 10.69 -6.12
C ILE A 371 -16.28 9.16 -6.29
N SER A 372 -16.89 8.62 -7.36
CA SER A 372 -16.88 7.19 -7.64
C SER A 372 -15.63 6.77 -8.42
N ASP A 373 -15.42 5.46 -8.53
CA ASP A 373 -14.34 4.90 -9.35
C ASP A 373 -14.45 5.36 -10.80
N GLU A 374 -15.66 5.41 -11.38
CA GLU A 374 -15.89 5.88 -12.75
C GLU A 374 -15.48 7.35 -12.92
N HIS A 375 -15.73 8.20 -11.93
CA HIS A 375 -15.32 9.61 -11.98
C HIS A 375 -13.79 9.74 -12.02
N ILE A 376 -13.06 8.94 -11.23
CA ILE A 376 -11.59 8.94 -11.27
C ILE A 376 -11.07 8.38 -12.59
N LEU A 377 -11.65 7.30 -13.10
CA LEU A 377 -11.25 6.77 -14.41
C LEU A 377 -11.52 7.76 -15.54
N GLN A 378 -12.61 8.55 -15.46
CA GLN A 378 -12.88 9.65 -16.39
C GLN A 378 -11.83 10.77 -16.27
N LEU A 379 -11.48 11.18 -15.05
CA LEU A 379 -10.42 12.16 -14.79
C LEU A 379 -9.08 11.73 -15.40
N LEU A 380 -8.68 10.47 -15.21
CA LEU A 380 -7.41 9.92 -15.73
C LEU A 380 -7.39 9.85 -17.28
N LYS A 381 -8.55 9.62 -17.91
CA LYS A 381 -8.71 9.63 -19.37
C LYS A 381 -8.69 11.04 -19.97
N ALA A 382 -9.09 12.06 -19.21
CA ALA A 382 -9.19 13.44 -19.68
C ALA A 382 -7.85 14.19 -19.80
N ASP A 383 -6.73 13.57 -19.41
CA ASP A 383 -5.32 14.01 -19.48
C ASP A 383 -5.05 15.44 -18.99
N SER A 384 -5.49 16.44 -19.77
CA SER A 384 -5.43 17.88 -19.52
C SER A 384 -5.99 18.39 -18.19
N LYS A 385 -6.68 17.55 -17.41
CA LYS A 385 -7.40 17.97 -16.19
C LYS A 385 -6.67 17.64 -14.90
N LEU A 386 -5.77 16.67 -14.92
CA LEU A 386 -4.95 16.36 -13.76
C LEU A 386 -3.61 17.11 -13.91
N PRO A 387 -3.19 17.90 -12.92
CA PRO A 387 -1.89 18.55 -12.97
C PRO A 387 -0.76 17.51 -13.07
N ASN A 388 0.20 17.74 -13.95
CA ASN A 388 1.41 16.91 -14.09
C ASN A 388 2.34 16.97 -12.86
N THR A 389 1.99 17.80 -11.87
CA THR A 389 2.62 17.89 -10.55
C THR A 389 2.10 16.85 -9.57
N VAL A 390 0.90 16.28 -9.79
CA VAL A 390 0.36 15.23 -8.93
C VAL A 390 1.16 13.94 -9.15
N GLU A 391 1.71 13.41 -8.08
CA GLU A 391 2.42 12.13 -8.02
C GLU A 391 1.62 11.05 -7.30
N GLU A 392 0.80 11.41 -6.32
CA GLU A 392 0.06 10.47 -5.49
C GLU A 392 -1.44 10.79 -5.51
N LEU A 393 -2.26 9.88 -6.04
CA LEU A 393 -3.72 9.92 -5.95
C LEU A 393 -4.22 8.69 -5.20
N ILE A 394 -4.70 8.90 -3.97
CA ILE A 394 -5.22 7.83 -3.12
C ILE A 394 -6.74 7.79 -3.30
N HIS A 395 -7.22 6.75 -3.97
CA HIS A 395 -8.64 6.50 -4.24
C HIS A 395 -8.88 5.00 -4.46
N PRO A 396 -10.03 4.41 -4.04
CA PRO A 396 -10.32 2.98 -4.20
C PRO A 396 -10.06 2.41 -5.61
N ALA A 397 -10.45 3.12 -6.67
CA ALA A 397 -10.13 2.80 -8.07
C ALA A 397 -8.64 2.47 -8.37
N LEU A 398 -7.71 3.03 -7.59
CA LEU A 398 -6.26 2.84 -7.75
C LEU A 398 -5.64 1.96 -6.65
N LEU A 399 -6.44 1.48 -5.70
CA LEU A 399 -5.99 0.70 -4.54
C LEU A 399 -6.39 -0.79 -4.65
N SER A 400 -6.93 -1.19 -5.80
CA SER A 400 -7.31 -2.57 -6.10
C SER A 400 -6.63 -3.06 -7.37
N ALA A 401 -6.38 -4.38 -7.44
CA ALA A 401 -5.94 -5.01 -8.67
C ALA A 401 -7.06 -4.90 -9.72
N GLN A 402 -6.84 -4.09 -10.75
CA GLN A 402 -7.71 -4.00 -11.91
C GLN A 402 -7.02 -4.76 -13.05
N ASP A 403 -7.70 -5.78 -13.59
CA ASP A 403 -7.23 -6.54 -14.73
C ASP A 403 -8.35 -6.67 -15.78
N PRO A 404 -8.27 -5.96 -16.93
CA PRO A 404 -7.22 -5.00 -17.28
C PRO A 404 -7.34 -3.69 -16.47
N ALA A 405 -6.28 -2.86 -16.50
CA ALA A 405 -6.33 -1.52 -15.90
C ALA A 405 -7.49 -0.69 -16.48
N GLY A 406 -8.31 -0.09 -15.61
CA GLY A 406 -9.42 0.78 -16.02
C GLY A 406 -8.98 2.17 -16.54
N TYR A 407 -7.67 2.47 -16.46
CA TYR A 407 -7.06 3.77 -16.72
C TYR A 407 -5.99 3.69 -17.82
N PRO A 408 -5.74 4.79 -18.57
CA PRO A 408 -4.61 4.84 -19.49
C PRO A 408 -3.28 4.78 -18.75
N THR A 409 -2.40 3.89 -19.20
CA THR A 409 -1.01 3.78 -18.77
C THR A 409 -0.25 5.04 -19.16
N ARG A 410 0.30 5.76 -18.18
CA ARG A 410 1.17 6.92 -18.40
C ARG A 410 2.65 6.57 -18.31
N PHE A 411 2.97 5.70 -17.36
CA PHE A 411 4.27 5.09 -17.24
C PHE A 411 4.11 3.58 -17.01
N ALA A 412 4.95 2.79 -17.66
CA ALA A 412 5.05 1.37 -17.40
C ALA A 412 6.50 0.93 -17.15
N TYR A 413 6.64 -0.15 -16.40
CA TYR A 413 7.80 -1.02 -16.43
C TYR A 413 7.46 -2.30 -17.18
N ALA A 414 8.33 -2.74 -18.07
CA ALA A 414 8.22 -4.02 -18.79
C ALA A 414 9.53 -4.79 -18.67
N GLY A 415 9.54 -5.81 -17.82
CA GLY A 415 10.68 -6.68 -17.57
C GLY A 415 10.49 -8.07 -18.19
N LEU A 416 11.47 -8.55 -18.95
CA LEU A 416 11.51 -9.93 -19.47
C LEU A 416 12.67 -10.70 -18.82
N ASN A 417 12.44 -11.94 -18.37
CA ASN A 417 13.54 -12.89 -18.12
C ASN A 417 13.60 -13.92 -19.26
N HIS A 418 14.71 -13.92 -19.99
CA HIS A 418 14.90 -14.85 -21.11
C HIS A 418 14.94 -16.32 -20.69
N HIS A 419 15.44 -16.64 -19.50
CA HIS A 419 15.58 -18.03 -19.04
C HIS A 419 14.26 -18.61 -18.52
N MET A 420 13.43 -17.78 -17.92
CA MET A 420 12.16 -18.21 -17.33
C MET A 420 10.96 -17.99 -18.26
N HIS A 421 11.17 -17.36 -19.41
CA HIS A 421 10.12 -16.92 -20.32
C HIS A 421 9.00 -16.18 -19.58
N ASN A 422 9.37 -15.34 -18.61
CA ASN A 422 8.43 -14.60 -17.79
C ASN A 422 8.46 -13.12 -18.15
N ALA A 423 7.28 -12.52 -18.17
CA ALA A 423 7.11 -11.09 -18.25
C ALA A 423 6.68 -10.57 -16.87
N SER A 424 7.14 -9.37 -16.53
CA SER A 424 6.77 -8.65 -15.32
C SER A 424 6.42 -7.22 -15.69
N THR A 425 5.30 -6.73 -15.16
CA THR A 425 4.75 -5.42 -15.52
C THR A 425 4.30 -4.66 -14.30
N ALA A 426 4.44 -3.34 -14.36
CA ALA A 426 3.82 -2.41 -13.44
C ALA A 426 3.41 -1.17 -14.23
N SER A 427 2.12 -0.83 -14.22
CA SER A 427 1.58 0.34 -14.92
C SER A 427 1.02 1.36 -13.94
N LEU A 428 1.39 2.63 -14.15
CA LEU A 428 0.97 3.77 -13.38
C LEU A 428 0.08 4.70 -14.20
N ALA A 429 -1.02 5.13 -13.58
CA ALA A 429 -1.92 6.13 -14.14
C ALA A 429 -1.37 7.56 -13.97
N ILE A 430 -0.54 7.78 -12.94
CA ILE A 430 -0.01 9.07 -12.52
C ILE A 430 1.41 8.83 -12.01
N PHE A 431 2.32 9.75 -12.29
CA PHE A 431 3.69 9.70 -11.81
C PHE A 431 4.40 11.06 -11.91
N THR A 432 5.50 11.23 -11.18
CA THR A 432 6.48 12.29 -11.42
C THR A 432 7.82 11.64 -11.79
N PRO A 433 8.71 12.32 -12.54
CA PRO A 433 10.01 11.75 -12.84
C PRO A 433 10.84 11.48 -11.57
N ALA A 434 10.61 12.25 -10.49
CA ALA A 434 11.18 11.97 -9.19
C ALA A 434 10.76 10.59 -8.63
N SER A 435 9.48 10.24 -8.70
CA SER A 435 9.00 8.94 -8.23
C SER A 435 9.53 7.80 -9.10
N ILE A 436 9.62 7.99 -10.42
CA ILE A 436 10.20 6.99 -11.33
C ILE A 436 11.69 6.77 -11.06
N VAL A 437 12.46 7.85 -10.89
CA VAL A 437 13.91 7.74 -10.59
C VAL A 437 14.13 7.01 -9.28
N GLN A 438 13.34 7.32 -8.24
CA GLN A 438 13.43 6.63 -6.96
C GLN A 438 13.05 5.14 -7.08
N CYS A 439 11.91 4.82 -7.73
CA CYS A 439 11.46 3.44 -7.90
C CYS A 439 12.45 2.60 -8.73
N LEU A 440 13.01 3.18 -9.80
CA LEU A 440 14.04 2.50 -10.60
C LEU A 440 15.35 2.35 -9.83
N THR A 441 15.72 3.31 -8.99
CA THR A 441 16.87 3.18 -8.10
C THR A 441 16.70 1.95 -7.21
N ASP A 442 15.54 1.79 -6.57
CA ASP A 442 15.28 0.65 -5.69
C ASP A 442 15.24 -0.67 -6.44
N LEU A 443 14.57 -0.67 -7.59
CA LEU A 443 14.39 -1.86 -8.43
C LEU A 443 15.71 -2.35 -9.00
N LEU A 444 16.57 -1.44 -9.48
CA LEU A 444 17.78 -1.77 -10.24
C LEU A 444 19.03 -1.86 -9.37
N PHE A 445 19.02 -1.32 -8.15
CA PHE A 445 20.16 -1.44 -7.25
C PHE A 445 20.57 -2.92 -6.99
N PRO A 446 19.65 -3.87 -6.73
CA PRO A 446 20.00 -5.28 -6.65
C PRO A 446 20.67 -5.81 -7.94
N PHE A 447 20.22 -5.39 -9.12
CA PHE A 447 20.80 -5.83 -10.39
C PHE A 447 22.25 -5.40 -10.58
N ALA A 448 22.62 -4.23 -10.04
CA ALA A 448 23.97 -3.71 -10.12
C ALA A 448 24.93 -4.32 -9.08
N TYR A 449 24.42 -4.78 -7.93
CA TYR A 449 25.25 -5.10 -6.76
C TYR A 449 25.05 -6.50 -6.16
N ALA A 450 23.96 -7.20 -6.47
CA ALA A 450 23.69 -8.53 -5.94
C ALA A 450 24.41 -9.64 -6.72
N SER A 451 24.40 -10.85 -6.17
CA SER A 451 24.94 -12.03 -6.85
C SER A 451 23.97 -12.54 -7.93
N ALA A 452 24.48 -13.29 -8.91
CA ALA A 452 23.65 -13.90 -9.95
C ALA A 452 22.50 -14.77 -9.40
N TYR A 453 22.72 -15.40 -8.24
CA TYR A 453 21.70 -16.21 -7.56
C TYR A 453 20.53 -15.36 -7.05
N ASP A 454 20.82 -14.20 -6.48
CA ASP A 454 19.79 -13.28 -5.97
C ASP A 454 18.92 -12.73 -7.11
N LEU A 455 19.54 -12.47 -8.27
CA LEU A 455 18.84 -11.99 -9.46
C LEU A 455 17.82 -12.98 -10.02
N TYR A 456 18.03 -14.29 -9.83
CA TYR A 456 17.09 -15.31 -10.28
C TYR A 456 15.70 -15.09 -9.67
N SER A 457 15.63 -14.84 -8.36
CA SER A 457 14.36 -14.63 -7.67
C SER A 457 13.71 -13.30 -8.01
N LEU A 458 14.53 -12.24 -8.15
CA LEU A 458 14.07 -10.88 -8.49
C LEU A 458 13.44 -10.82 -9.89
N THR A 459 14.09 -11.44 -10.87
CA THR A 459 13.59 -11.51 -12.25
C THR A 459 12.44 -12.48 -12.41
N GLY A 460 12.31 -13.45 -11.49
CA GLY A 460 11.22 -14.44 -11.45
C GLY A 460 9.86 -13.87 -11.09
N SER A 461 9.82 -12.76 -10.36
CA SER A 461 8.64 -12.24 -9.68
C SER A 461 7.99 -11.07 -10.41
N SER A 462 6.69 -11.16 -10.69
CA SER A 462 5.92 -10.02 -11.19
C SER A 462 5.61 -8.99 -10.10
N LEU A 463 5.68 -9.40 -8.82
CA LEU A 463 5.36 -8.51 -7.69
C LEU A 463 6.50 -7.54 -7.39
N VAL A 464 7.75 -7.85 -7.75
CA VAL A 464 8.90 -6.97 -7.51
C VAL A 464 8.70 -5.58 -8.15
N PRO A 465 8.45 -5.45 -9.48
CA PRO A 465 8.19 -4.14 -10.05
C PRO A 465 6.89 -3.51 -9.52
N GLN A 466 5.84 -4.28 -9.25
CA GLN A 466 4.62 -3.71 -8.65
C GLN A 466 4.90 -3.11 -7.26
N ALA A 467 5.65 -3.81 -6.41
CA ALA A 467 6.06 -3.31 -5.10
C ALA A 467 7.00 -2.10 -5.20
N ALA A 468 7.90 -2.10 -6.20
CA ALA A 468 8.77 -0.97 -6.53
C ALA A 468 7.94 0.28 -6.82
N PHE A 469 7.11 0.22 -7.87
CA PHE A 469 6.34 1.34 -8.40
C PHE A 469 5.09 1.72 -7.60
N ALA A 470 4.64 0.88 -6.66
CA ALA A 470 3.59 1.24 -5.71
C ALA A 470 4.06 2.22 -4.62
N SER A 471 5.37 2.41 -4.51
CA SER A 471 5.99 3.15 -3.41
C SER A 471 5.84 4.65 -3.62
N GLY A 472 5.30 5.31 -2.61
CA GLY A 472 5.25 6.77 -2.55
C GLY A 472 6.64 7.38 -2.42
N MET A 473 6.73 8.67 -2.73
CA MET A 473 7.97 9.43 -2.58
C MET A 473 8.43 9.39 -1.12
N ARG A 474 9.73 9.16 -0.93
CA ARG A 474 10.34 9.13 0.40
C ARG A 474 11.66 9.89 0.43
N SER A 475 12.00 10.42 1.61
CA SER A 475 13.31 11.00 1.83
C SER A 475 14.38 9.91 1.92
N GLU A 476 15.65 10.26 1.75
CA GLU A 476 16.74 9.29 1.72
C GLU A 476 16.96 8.59 3.07
N GLU A 477 16.53 9.21 4.17
CA GLU A 477 16.63 8.67 5.53
C GLU A 477 15.56 7.63 5.83
N VAL A 478 14.50 7.56 5.03
CA VAL A 478 13.40 6.60 5.23
C VAL A 478 13.74 5.29 4.51
N PRO A 479 13.92 4.19 5.24
CA PRO A 479 14.23 2.90 4.64
C PRO A 479 13.08 2.36 3.80
N TRP A 480 13.41 1.47 2.86
CA TRP A 480 12.44 0.81 1.97
C TRP A 480 11.31 0.11 2.74
N GLY A 481 11.63 -0.57 3.84
CA GLY A 481 10.64 -1.24 4.69
C GLY A 481 9.63 -0.31 5.38
N GLN A 482 9.87 1.01 5.38
CA GLN A 482 8.99 2.04 5.98
C GLN A 482 8.28 2.90 4.94
N ARG A 483 8.29 2.50 3.67
CA ARG A 483 7.65 3.25 2.59
C ARG A 483 6.12 3.30 2.74
N LYS A 484 5.56 4.36 2.17
CA LYS A 484 4.11 4.52 1.97
C LYS A 484 3.72 3.88 0.65
N ILE A 485 2.54 3.30 0.57
CA ILE A 485 2.01 2.71 -0.67
C ILE A 485 0.74 3.46 -1.04
N HIS A 486 0.76 4.12 -2.19
CA HIS A 486 -0.29 5.06 -2.61
C HIS A 486 -1.16 4.54 -3.75
N CYS A 487 -0.75 3.45 -4.41
CA CYS A 487 -1.51 2.79 -5.45
C CYS A 487 -1.19 1.29 -5.50
N PHE A 488 -2.00 0.55 -6.24
CA PHE A 488 -1.73 -0.79 -6.71
C PHE A 488 -1.42 -0.67 -8.22
N PRO A 489 -0.13 -0.70 -8.62
CA PRO A 489 0.23 -0.66 -10.04
C PRO A 489 -0.39 -1.83 -10.79
N ALA A 490 -1.17 -1.51 -11.82
CA ALA A 490 -1.85 -2.53 -12.61
C ALA A 490 -0.83 -3.42 -13.31
N HIS A 491 -1.14 -4.70 -13.31
CA HIS A 491 -0.54 -5.65 -14.22
C HIS A 491 -1.27 -5.51 -15.56
N VAL A 492 -0.56 -5.17 -16.62
CA VAL A 492 -1.19 -4.93 -17.94
C VAL A 492 -0.55 -5.81 -18.99
N ASP A 493 -1.38 -6.52 -19.75
CA ASP A 493 -0.96 -7.29 -20.92
C ASP A 493 -0.31 -6.39 -21.96
N ASP A 494 -0.89 -5.21 -22.16
CA ASP A 494 -0.38 -4.18 -23.05
C ASP A 494 0.14 -2.99 -22.22
N PRO A 495 1.47 -2.85 -22.03
CA PRO A 495 2.04 -1.70 -21.34
C PRO A 495 1.77 -0.37 -22.06
N PHE A 496 1.13 -0.41 -23.25
CA PHE A 496 0.79 0.75 -24.08
C PHE A 496 -0.70 1.04 -24.12
N HIS A 497 -1.42 0.70 -23.06
CA HIS A 497 -2.83 1.05 -22.92
C HIS A 497 -3.00 2.58 -22.83
N GLY A 498 -3.07 3.29 -23.96
CA GLY A 498 -3.21 4.75 -24.00
C GLY A 498 -2.68 5.36 -25.31
N PRO A 499 -2.88 6.67 -25.54
CA PRO A 499 -2.43 7.36 -26.76
C PRO A 499 -0.92 7.66 -26.78
N SER A 500 -0.34 7.95 -25.61
CA SER A 500 1.09 8.18 -25.42
C SER A 500 1.49 7.71 -24.03
N SER A 501 2.60 7.01 -23.93
CA SER A 501 3.09 6.46 -22.67
C SER A 501 4.61 6.39 -22.63
N TRP A 502 5.15 6.53 -21.43
CA TRP A 502 6.55 6.22 -21.15
C TRP A 502 6.68 4.78 -20.68
N LEU A 503 7.76 4.13 -21.10
CA LEU A 503 8.10 2.77 -20.71
C LEU A 503 9.55 2.72 -20.25
N PHE A 504 9.83 2.07 -19.13
CA PHE A 504 11.15 1.51 -18.87
C PHE A 504 11.15 0.03 -19.25
N ALA A 505 11.83 -0.28 -20.35
CA ALA A 505 11.92 -1.64 -20.86
C ALA A 505 13.20 -2.28 -20.37
N ALA A 506 13.12 -3.49 -19.83
CA ALA A 506 14.28 -4.23 -19.40
C ALA A 506 14.19 -5.71 -19.79
N SER A 507 15.33 -6.26 -20.19
CA SER A 507 15.51 -7.70 -20.36
C SER A 507 16.67 -8.14 -19.49
N TRP A 508 16.40 -9.13 -18.65
CA TRP A 508 17.33 -9.64 -17.66
C TRP A 508 17.64 -11.11 -17.93
N SER A 509 18.87 -11.49 -17.63
CA SER A 509 19.33 -12.87 -17.67
C SER A 509 20.03 -13.20 -16.35
N SER A 510 19.57 -14.24 -15.66
CA SER A 510 20.20 -14.67 -14.40
C SER A 510 21.61 -15.22 -14.58
N PHE A 511 21.99 -15.62 -15.80
CA PHE A 511 23.25 -16.35 -16.06
C PHE A 511 24.19 -15.64 -17.05
N ASP A 512 23.71 -14.64 -17.78
CA ASP A 512 24.49 -13.87 -18.73
C ASP A 512 24.21 -12.36 -18.59
N PRO A 513 24.97 -11.65 -17.73
CA PRO A 513 24.88 -10.20 -17.58
C PRO A 513 25.08 -9.43 -18.89
N SER A 514 25.80 -10.00 -19.88
CA SER A 514 26.02 -9.34 -21.17
C SER A 514 24.78 -9.35 -22.08
N ALA A 515 23.81 -10.21 -21.77
CA ALA A 515 22.51 -10.24 -22.42
C ALA A 515 21.53 -9.22 -21.83
N HIS A 516 21.89 -8.54 -20.73
CA HIS A 516 21.01 -7.53 -20.13
C HIS A 516 20.83 -6.36 -21.07
N ARG A 517 19.58 -5.92 -21.21
CA ARG A 517 19.19 -4.74 -21.99
C ARG A 517 18.24 -3.88 -21.19
N TYR A 518 18.40 -2.57 -21.23
CA TYR A 518 17.46 -1.67 -20.57
C TYR A 518 17.38 -0.32 -21.27
N GLY A 519 16.34 0.47 -20.98
CA GLY A 519 16.24 1.82 -21.50
C GLY A 519 14.85 2.41 -21.37
N PHE A 520 14.78 3.73 -21.52
CA PHE A 520 13.51 4.44 -21.58
C PHE A 520 13.01 4.47 -23.02
N VAL A 521 11.71 4.27 -23.17
CA VAL A 521 11.02 4.27 -24.45
C VAL A 521 9.84 5.22 -24.35
N PHE A 522 9.78 6.21 -25.23
CA PHE A 522 8.57 6.99 -25.44
C PHE A 522 7.78 6.40 -26.58
N ILE A 523 6.48 6.23 -26.40
CA ILE A 523 5.62 5.56 -27.38
C ILE A 523 4.50 6.50 -27.79
N GLU A 524 4.38 6.66 -29.10
CA GLU A 524 3.35 7.45 -29.76
C GLU A 524 2.43 6.51 -30.55
N GLY A 525 1.12 6.58 -30.32
CA GLY A 525 0.17 5.86 -31.16
C GLY A 525 -1.27 5.96 -30.69
N THR A 526 -2.21 6.06 -31.62
CA THR A 526 -3.63 6.03 -31.27
C THR A 526 -4.05 4.63 -30.82
N ALA A 527 -4.87 4.56 -29.77
CA ALA A 527 -5.56 3.32 -29.40
C ALA A 527 -6.35 2.81 -30.63
N GLY A 528 -6.02 1.61 -31.14
CA GLY A 528 -6.78 1.02 -32.26
C GLY A 528 -6.00 0.40 -33.43
N GLY A 529 -4.75 -0.02 -33.27
CA GLY A 529 -4.09 -0.91 -34.24
C GLY A 529 -3.34 -0.23 -35.40
N ALA A 530 -3.09 1.08 -35.34
CA ALA A 530 -2.08 1.70 -36.18
C ALA A 530 -0.66 1.25 -35.76
N ALA A 531 0.30 1.30 -36.69
CA ALA A 531 1.71 1.03 -36.38
C ALA A 531 2.19 2.00 -35.29
N ARG A 532 2.51 1.46 -34.11
CA ARG A 532 3.06 2.22 -32.98
C ARG A 532 4.44 2.74 -33.36
N LYS A 533 4.70 4.01 -33.09
CA LYS A 533 6.05 4.59 -33.18
C LYS A 533 6.62 4.63 -31.78
N TRP A 534 7.91 4.32 -31.67
CA TRP A 534 8.63 4.46 -30.42
C TRP A 534 9.92 5.23 -30.63
N LYS A 535 10.41 5.80 -29.54
CA LYS A 535 11.69 6.50 -29.47
C LYS A 535 12.44 6.01 -28.24
N LEU A 536 13.61 5.41 -28.46
CA LEU A 536 14.52 5.04 -27.39
C LEU A 536 15.26 6.27 -26.86
N CYS A 537 15.47 6.31 -25.56
CA CYS A 537 16.24 7.36 -24.89
C CYS A 537 16.94 6.84 -23.63
N ASP A 538 18.00 7.55 -23.25
CA ASP A 538 18.68 7.41 -21.97
C ASP A 538 17.92 8.19 -20.87
N LEU A 539 18.48 8.21 -19.65
CA LEU A 539 17.90 8.95 -18.53
C LEU A 539 17.75 10.45 -18.84
N GLY A 540 18.76 11.06 -19.46
CA GLY A 540 18.71 12.49 -19.82
C GLY A 540 17.62 12.79 -20.85
N GLY A 541 17.41 11.91 -21.84
CA GLY A 541 16.34 12.02 -22.82
C GLY A 541 14.95 11.83 -22.20
N PHE A 542 14.81 10.90 -21.25
CA PHE A 542 13.60 10.76 -20.44
C PHE A 542 13.30 12.06 -19.67
N LEU A 543 14.26 12.58 -18.91
CA LEU A 543 14.08 13.78 -18.09
C LEU A 543 13.75 15.02 -18.93
N LYS A 544 14.38 15.19 -20.10
CA LYS A 544 14.01 16.26 -21.06
C LYS A 544 12.59 16.11 -21.58
N GLY A 545 12.14 14.88 -21.84
CA GLY A 545 10.75 14.60 -22.20
C GLY A 545 9.79 15.01 -21.07
N MET A 546 10.11 14.64 -19.83
CA MET A 546 9.34 14.98 -18.64
C MET A 546 9.24 16.49 -18.41
N GLU A 547 10.34 17.22 -18.57
CA GLU A 547 10.37 18.68 -18.51
C GLU A 547 9.48 19.31 -19.59
N SER A 548 9.52 18.78 -20.82
CA SER A 548 8.68 19.28 -21.91
C SER A 548 7.18 19.03 -21.69
N GLU A 549 6.82 18.03 -20.89
CA GLU A 549 5.45 17.79 -20.41
C GLU A 549 5.07 18.68 -19.22
N GLY A 550 5.98 19.51 -18.71
CA GLY A 550 5.75 20.37 -17.55
C GLY A 550 5.76 19.63 -16.21
N ARG A 551 6.39 18.45 -16.14
CA ARG A 551 6.56 17.71 -14.88
C ARG A 551 7.74 18.27 -14.06
N PRO A 552 7.62 18.31 -12.72
CA PRO A 552 8.73 18.74 -11.87
C PRO A 552 9.87 17.72 -11.93
N LEU A 553 11.09 18.17 -12.18
CA LEU A 553 12.27 17.31 -12.30
C LEU A 553 12.74 16.76 -10.92
N PRO A 554 13.36 15.58 -10.89
CA PRO A 554 14.06 15.06 -9.71
C PRO A 554 15.21 15.98 -9.28
N THR A 555 15.70 15.77 -8.06
CA THR A 555 16.94 16.40 -7.59
C THR A 555 18.16 15.81 -8.32
N ASP A 556 19.20 16.61 -8.52
CA ASP A 556 20.44 16.15 -9.17
C ASP A 556 21.04 14.94 -8.47
N SER A 557 21.04 14.92 -7.14
CA SER A 557 21.56 13.79 -6.35
C SER A 557 20.80 12.47 -6.61
N ALA A 558 19.48 12.53 -6.78
CA ALA A 558 18.70 11.35 -7.12
C ALA A 558 19.01 10.85 -8.54
N VAL A 559 19.23 11.78 -9.48
CA VAL A 559 19.64 11.46 -10.86
C VAL A 559 21.03 10.81 -10.86
N GLU A 560 22.02 11.44 -10.21
CA GLU A 560 23.39 10.94 -10.09
C GLU A 560 23.43 9.52 -9.50
N LYS A 561 22.56 9.23 -8.52
CA LYS A 561 22.45 7.90 -7.91
C LYS A 561 21.99 6.85 -8.93
N LEU A 562 20.95 7.15 -9.72
CA LEU A 562 20.47 6.24 -10.76
C LEU A 562 21.48 6.09 -11.91
N GLU A 563 22.14 7.18 -12.30
CA GLU A 563 23.23 7.14 -13.29
C GLU A 563 24.40 6.27 -12.82
N GLY A 564 24.73 6.33 -11.53
CA GLY A 564 25.72 5.46 -10.90
C GLY A 564 25.35 3.97 -11.04
N ILE A 565 24.06 3.64 -10.87
CA ILE A 565 23.53 2.28 -11.09
C ILE A 565 23.65 1.88 -12.57
N PHE A 566 23.25 2.73 -13.51
CA PHE A 566 23.41 2.44 -14.94
C PHE A 566 24.86 2.27 -15.36
N THR A 567 25.76 3.08 -14.82
CA THR A 567 27.22 2.97 -15.05
C THR A 567 27.73 1.63 -14.54
N LYS A 568 27.28 1.20 -13.36
CA LYS A 568 27.64 -0.09 -12.78
C LYS A 568 27.13 -1.25 -13.63
N LEU A 569 25.86 -1.25 -14.04
CA LEU A 569 25.28 -2.26 -14.92
C LEU A 569 26.04 -2.35 -16.26
N THR A 570 26.35 -1.19 -16.85
CA THR A 570 27.12 -1.13 -18.11
C THR A 570 28.52 -1.71 -17.93
N SER A 571 29.20 -1.42 -16.81
CA SER A 571 30.52 -2.00 -16.50
C SER A 571 30.49 -3.53 -16.34
N GLN A 572 29.32 -4.10 -16.05
CA GLN A 572 29.08 -5.55 -15.96
C GLN A 572 28.64 -6.18 -17.28
N GLY A 573 28.53 -5.39 -18.36
CA GLY A 573 28.18 -5.86 -19.69
C GLY A 573 26.74 -5.62 -20.12
N SER A 574 25.89 -5.04 -19.26
CA SER A 574 24.55 -4.60 -19.66
C SER A 574 24.65 -3.51 -20.72
N LYS A 575 23.64 -3.39 -21.59
CA LYS A 575 23.62 -2.37 -22.65
C LYS A 575 22.28 -1.65 -22.71
N PHE A 576 22.32 -0.41 -23.20
CA PHE A 576 21.10 0.27 -23.61
C PHE A 576 20.51 -0.41 -24.84
N TRP A 577 19.17 -0.41 -24.93
CA TRP A 577 18.48 -0.87 -26.13
C TRP A 577 18.93 -0.10 -27.37
N THR A 578 19.06 -0.81 -28.49
CA THR A 578 19.07 -0.24 -29.84
C THR A 578 17.71 -0.49 -30.51
N ASP A 579 17.37 0.28 -31.54
CA ASP A 579 16.08 0.11 -32.25
C ASP A 579 15.91 -1.31 -32.81
N ASP A 580 16.99 -1.87 -33.35
CA ASP A 580 17.02 -3.24 -33.91
C ASP A 580 16.83 -4.31 -32.83
N GLU A 581 17.26 -4.07 -31.59
CA GLU A 581 17.10 -5.00 -30.47
C GLU A 581 15.73 -4.85 -29.79
N PHE A 582 15.19 -3.63 -29.69
CA PHE A 582 13.92 -3.36 -29.02
C PHE A 582 12.71 -3.81 -29.85
N SER A 583 12.78 -3.66 -31.18
CA SER A 583 11.71 -4.08 -32.10
C SER A 583 11.27 -5.56 -31.90
N PRO A 584 12.18 -6.57 -31.85
CA PRO A 584 11.82 -7.96 -31.58
C PRO A 584 11.54 -8.27 -30.10
N PHE A 585 12.05 -7.46 -29.17
CA PHE A 585 11.75 -7.59 -27.74
C PHE A 585 10.24 -7.47 -27.49
N MET A 586 9.57 -6.52 -28.14
CA MET A 586 8.17 -6.23 -27.85
C MET A 586 7.21 -7.39 -28.17
N PRO A 587 7.20 -8.00 -29.37
CA PRO A 587 6.39 -9.19 -29.63
C PRO A 587 6.69 -10.35 -28.69
N THR A 588 7.98 -10.55 -28.35
CA THR A 588 8.42 -11.61 -27.43
C THR A 588 7.85 -11.40 -26.03
N PHE A 589 7.93 -10.17 -25.53
CA PHE A 589 7.37 -9.78 -24.24
C PHE A 589 5.85 -10.01 -24.20
N MET A 590 5.11 -9.57 -25.23
CA MET A 590 3.67 -9.79 -25.31
C MET A 590 3.31 -11.29 -25.34
N MET A 591 4.10 -12.11 -26.04
CA MET A 591 3.90 -13.55 -26.11
C MET A 591 4.13 -14.23 -24.75
N CYS A 592 5.23 -13.88 -24.05
CA CYS A 592 5.51 -14.40 -22.72
C CYS A 592 4.45 -13.98 -21.71
N HIS A 593 3.91 -12.77 -21.82
CA HIS A 593 2.84 -12.28 -20.96
C HIS A 593 1.56 -13.11 -21.11
N ASN A 594 1.09 -13.30 -22.35
CA ASN A 594 -0.15 -14.02 -22.64
C ASN A 594 -0.10 -15.52 -22.31
N SER A 595 1.09 -16.11 -22.18
CA SER A 595 1.26 -17.55 -21.92
C SER A 595 1.03 -17.99 -20.47
N ARG A 596 0.80 -17.04 -19.55
CA ARG A 596 0.68 -17.30 -18.10
C ARG A 596 -0.74 -17.21 -17.54
N TYR A 597 -1.71 -16.85 -18.37
CA TYR A 597 -3.15 -16.94 -18.12
C TYR A 597 -3.74 -18.05 -18.98
#